data_AF-T1A1J4-F1
#
_entry.id   AF-T1A1J4-F1
#
_cell.length_a   1.000
_cell.length_b   1.000
_cell.length_c   1.000
_cell.angle_alpha   90.00
_cell.angle_beta   90.00
_cell.angle_gamma   90.00
#
_symmetry.space_group_name_H-M   'P 1'
#
loop_
_entity.id
_entity.type
_entity.pdbx_description
1 polymer ?
#
loop_
_entity_poly.entity_id
_entity_poly.type
_entity_poly.pdbx_seq_one_letter_code
_entity_poly.pdbx_strand_id
1 'polypeptide(L)'
;SANQFEQALADLGEMLGFSTQRPENTGEPGCDVLWLLPGKTGLIIEAKSRKKGKNPLTKDQHGQLLVSQLWFTSAYSGYAAIRVSVHPNSVATRASVPIGVKALTLAKLQAIVDDARQLLTALCDSQVSERELVGLTDRLLAHSNVRWDKLPAAYLVDFEVA
;
A
#
# COMPACT_ATOMS: atom_id res chain seq x y z
N SER A 1 -17.36 4.93 -3.13
CA SER A 1 -16.89 5.81 -4.23
C SER A 1 -15.37 5.68 -4.40
N ALA A 2 -14.70 6.38 -5.34
CA ALA A 2 -13.23 6.36 -5.43
C ALA A 2 -12.59 6.98 -4.18
N ASN A 3 -13.04 8.18 -3.80
CA ASN A 3 -12.65 8.86 -2.57
C ASN A 3 -12.83 7.99 -1.30
N GLN A 4 -13.94 7.26 -1.16
CA GLN A 4 -14.13 6.33 -0.02
C GLN A 4 -13.11 5.18 -0.02
N PHE A 5 -12.74 4.67 -1.20
CA PHE A 5 -11.75 3.60 -1.29
C PHE A 5 -10.36 4.11 -0.91
N GLU A 6 -9.97 5.28 -1.41
CA GLU A 6 -8.70 5.93 -1.07
C GLU A 6 -8.63 6.27 0.42
N GLN A 7 -9.74 6.75 1.02
CA GLN A 7 -9.80 6.98 2.46
C GLN A 7 -9.64 5.68 3.24
N ALA A 8 -10.40 4.63 2.90
CA ALA A 8 -10.27 3.33 3.58
C ALA A 8 -8.86 2.74 3.44
N LEU A 9 -8.17 3.01 2.34
CA LEU A 9 -6.79 2.59 2.13
C LEU A 9 -5.80 3.41 2.98
N ALA A 10 -6.04 4.71 3.16
CA ALA A 10 -5.29 5.52 4.12
C ALA A 10 -5.52 5.02 5.56
N ASP A 11 -6.77 4.85 5.97
CA ASP A 11 -7.15 4.37 7.30
C ASP A 11 -6.52 2.99 7.61
N LEU A 12 -6.50 2.08 6.63
CA LEU A 12 -5.84 0.78 6.77
C LEU A 12 -4.33 0.94 7.05
N GLY A 13 -3.64 1.84 6.36
CA GLY A 13 -2.22 2.10 6.61
C GLY A 13 -1.98 2.66 8.02
N GLU A 14 -2.85 3.55 8.50
CA GLU A 14 -2.77 4.08 9.86
C GLU A 14 -3.00 2.99 10.92
N MET A 15 -3.99 2.12 10.70
CA MET A 15 -4.26 0.97 11.57
C MET A 15 -3.06 0.01 11.66
N LEU A 16 -2.28 -0.10 10.59
CA LEU A 16 -1.05 -0.91 10.55
C LEU A 16 0.16 -0.20 11.18
N GLY A 17 -0.01 1.02 11.67
CA GLY A 17 1.05 1.82 12.30
C GLY A 17 1.92 2.59 11.32
N PHE A 18 1.44 2.86 10.10
CA PHE A 18 2.14 3.69 9.12
C PHE A 18 1.64 5.14 9.19
N SER A 19 2.48 6.10 8.79
CA SER A 19 1.99 7.45 8.54
C SER A 19 1.39 7.48 7.13
N THR A 20 0.15 7.94 7.00
CA THR A 20 -0.53 8.02 5.71
C THR A 20 -0.92 9.42 5.33
N GLN A 21 -0.98 9.68 4.03
CA GLN A 21 -1.42 10.97 3.48
C GLN A 21 -2.21 10.74 2.19
N ARG A 22 -3.04 11.71 1.82
CA ARG A 22 -3.76 11.74 0.54
C ARG A 22 -3.46 13.06 -0.18
N PRO A 23 -2.25 13.22 -0.75
CA PRO A 23 -1.79 14.51 -1.30
C PRO A 23 -2.76 15.16 -2.29
N GLU A 24 -3.28 14.38 -3.25
CA GLU A 24 -4.21 14.95 -4.23
C GLU A 24 -5.53 15.43 -3.60
N ASN A 25 -5.97 14.79 -2.53
CA ASN A 25 -7.17 15.19 -1.80
C ASN A 25 -6.97 16.49 -1.00
N THR A 26 -5.73 16.85 -0.64
CA THR A 26 -5.39 18.13 0.00
C THR A 26 -5.00 19.21 -1.01
N GLY A 27 -5.02 18.90 -2.31
CA GLY A 27 -4.63 19.82 -3.38
C GLY A 27 -3.11 19.91 -3.61
N GLU A 28 -2.34 19.05 -2.95
CA GLU A 28 -0.91 18.90 -3.21
C GLU A 28 -0.69 18.03 -4.46
N PRO A 29 0.36 18.29 -5.26
CA PRO A 29 0.77 17.34 -6.29
C PRO A 29 1.19 16.03 -5.60
N GLY A 30 0.89 14.88 -6.19
CA GLY A 30 1.29 13.62 -5.57
C GLY A 30 0.55 12.43 -6.12
N CYS A 31 0.08 11.58 -5.23
CA CYS A 31 -0.65 10.35 -5.54
C CYS A 31 -1.98 10.30 -4.78
N ASP A 32 -2.82 9.35 -5.14
CA ASP A 32 -4.11 9.10 -4.46
C ASP A 32 -3.91 8.84 -2.95
N VAL A 33 -2.95 7.97 -2.60
CA VAL A 33 -2.61 7.59 -1.22
C VAL A 33 -1.10 7.39 -1.07
N LEU A 34 -0.52 7.93 -0.01
CA LEU A 34 0.88 7.72 0.38
C LEU A 34 0.95 6.98 1.71
N TRP A 35 1.71 5.89 1.78
CA TRP A 35 2.09 5.25 3.04
C TRP A 35 3.59 5.43 3.31
N LEU A 36 3.95 5.94 4.48
CA LEU A 36 5.32 6.09 4.96
C LEU A 36 5.61 5.02 6.02
N LEU A 37 6.50 4.11 5.67
CA LEU A 37 6.91 2.99 6.51
C LEU A 37 8.06 3.41 7.46
N PRO A 38 8.12 2.86 8.70
CA PRO A 38 9.17 3.12 9.69
C PRO A 38 10.63 2.99 9.21
N GLY A 39 10.91 2.30 8.11
CA GLY A 39 12.24 2.16 7.49
C GLY A 39 12.59 3.17 6.40
N LYS A 40 12.01 4.38 6.42
CA LYS A 40 12.17 5.39 5.36
C LYS A 40 11.83 4.88 3.95
N THR A 41 10.74 4.12 3.84
CA THR A 41 10.20 3.68 2.55
C THR A 41 8.81 4.26 2.36
N GLY A 42 8.57 4.92 1.24
CA GLY A 42 7.26 5.43 0.84
C GLY A 42 6.63 4.53 -0.21
N LEU A 43 5.39 4.09 0.03
CA LEU A 43 4.55 3.48 -0.99
C LEU A 43 3.68 4.57 -1.62
N ILE A 44 3.96 4.89 -2.88
CA ILE A 44 3.24 5.89 -3.68
C ILE A 44 2.13 5.14 -4.40
N ILE A 45 0.90 5.27 -3.92
CA ILE A 45 -0.20 4.38 -4.31
C ILE A 45 -1.21 5.11 -5.18
N GLU A 46 -1.44 4.54 -6.37
CA GLU A 46 -2.52 4.93 -7.27
C GLU A 46 -3.66 3.90 -7.22
N ALA A 47 -4.85 4.34 -6.80
CA ALA A 47 -6.00 3.49 -6.53
C ALA A 47 -6.92 3.33 -7.75
N LYS A 48 -6.77 2.25 -8.53
CA LYS A 48 -7.62 1.98 -9.72
C LYS A 48 -8.74 0.97 -9.41
N SER A 49 -9.43 1.16 -8.29
CA SER A 49 -10.47 0.26 -7.73
C SER A 49 -11.71 0.06 -8.61
N ARG A 50 -11.97 0.95 -9.58
CA ARG A 50 -13.17 0.91 -10.45
C ARG A 50 -13.00 0.21 -11.81
N LYS A 51 -11.81 -0.28 -12.16
CA LYS A 51 -11.60 -0.89 -13.48
C LYS A 51 -12.22 -2.30 -13.54
N LYS A 52 -13.12 -2.54 -14.49
CA LYS A 52 -13.63 -3.90 -14.79
C LYS A 52 -12.52 -4.75 -15.41
N GLY A 53 -12.00 -5.70 -14.64
CA GLY A 53 -11.44 -7.01 -15.01
C GLY A 53 -10.27 -7.16 -16.01
N LYS A 54 -10.06 -6.27 -16.99
CA LYS A 54 -9.13 -6.53 -18.10
C LYS A 54 -8.41 -5.30 -18.66
N ASN A 55 -8.28 -4.20 -17.90
CA ASN A 55 -7.52 -3.07 -18.40
C ASN A 55 -6.12 -3.01 -17.77
N PRO A 56 -5.05 -3.20 -18.58
CA PRO A 56 -3.68 -3.05 -18.12
C PRO A 56 -3.43 -1.61 -17.63
N LEU A 57 -2.33 -1.41 -16.90
CA LEU A 57 -1.84 -0.06 -16.63
C LEU A 57 -1.62 0.67 -17.96
N THR A 58 -2.19 1.86 -18.13
CA THR A 58 -2.00 2.65 -19.35
C THR A 58 -0.71 3.47 -19.28
N LYS A 59 -0.22 3.95 -20.42
CA LYS A 59 0.95 4.86 -20.46
C LYS A 59 0.74 6.11 -19.61
N ASP A 60 -0.46 6.69 -19.65
CA ASP A 60 -0.80 7.88 -18.86
C ASP A 60 -0.73 7.61 -17.36
N GLN A 61 -1.18 6.43 -16.92
CA GLN A 61 -1.11 6.02 -15.52
C GLN A 61 0.33 5.77 -15.05
N HIS A 62 1.17 5.22 -15.93
CA HIS A 62 2.59 5.12 -15.66
C HIS A 62 3.23 6.52 -15.55
N GLY A 63 2.82 7.45 -16.40
CA GLY A 63 3.24 8.86 -16.36
C GLY A 63 2.86 9.54 -15.05
N GLN A 64 1.62 9.35 -14.57
CA GLN A 64 1.16 9.87 -13.28
C GLN A 64 2.07 9.40 -12.13
N LEU A 65 2.32 8.08 -12.03
CA LEU A 65 3.20 7.52 -11.01
C LEU A 65 4.64 8.06 -11.06
N LEU A 66 5.16 8.38 -12.25
CA LEU A 66 6.47 9.02 -12.39
C LEU A 66 6.47 10.44 -11.83
N VAL A 67 5.43 11.22 -12.12
CA VAL A 67 5.25 12.59 -11.57
C VAL A 67 5.12 12.53 -10.05
N SER A 68 4.31 11.62 -9.52
CA SER A 68 4.15 11.41 -8.08
C SER A 68 5.47 11.02 -7.41
N GLN A 69 6.30 10.18 -8.06
CA GLN A 69 7.63 9.82 -7.56
C GLN A 69 8.59 11.02 -7.53
N LEU A 70 8.58 11.88 -8.54
CA LEU A 70 9.41 13.08 -8.56
C LEU A 70 9.05 14.03 -7.41
N TRP A 71 7.74 14.27 -7.22
CA TRP A 71 7.25 15.04 -6.08
C TRP A 71 7.68 14.40 -4.75
N PHE A 72 7.44 13.10 -4.58
CA PHE A 72 7.78 12.37 -3.35
C PHE A 72 9.28 12.47 -3.03
N THR A 73 10.15 12.28 -4.03
CA THR A 73 11.61 12.34 -3.84
C THR A 73 12.06 13.73 -3.38
N SER A 74 11.37 14.78 -3.84
CA SER A 74 11.63 16.16 -3.40
C SER A 74 11.10 16.44 -1.99
N ALA A 75 9.91 15.95 -1.65
CA ALA A 75 9.24 16.21 -0.39
C ALA A 75 9.80 15.37 0.77
N TYR A 76 10.25 14.14 0.50
CA TYR A 76 10.72 13.17 1.49
C TYR A 76 12.17 12.75 1.22
N SER A 77 13.09 13.70 1.33
CA SER A 77 14.51 13.44 1.13
C SER A 77 15.02 12.31 2.04
N GLY A 78 15.74 11.35 1.45
CA GLY A 78 16.26 10.18 2.15
C GLY A 78 15.27 9.03 2.33
N TYR A 79 14.06 9.11 1.76
CA TYR A 79 13.15 7.97 1.63
C TYR A 79 13.37 7.21 0.31
N ALA A 80 13.25 5.89 0.36
CA ALA A 80 13.10 5.05 -0.83
C ALA A 80 11.65 5.12 -1.33
N ALA A 81 11.47 5.21 -2.65
CA ALA A 81 10.16 5.28 -3.27
C ALA A 81 9.79 3.94 -3.94
N ILE A 82 8.61 3.42 -3.62
CA ILE A 82 8.00 2.28 -4.31
C ILE A 82 6.71 2.76 -4.96
N ARG A 83 6.67 2.76 -6.29
CA ARG A 83 5.45 3.04 -7.06
C ARG A 83 4.53 1.84 -7.00
N VAL A 84 3.31 2.04 -6.54
CA VAL A 84 2.31 1.00 -6.36
C VAL A 84 1.05 1.37 -7.12
N SER A 85 0.47 0.41 -7.80
CA SER A 85 -0.85 0.57 -8.40
C SER A 85 -1.80 -0.49 -7.89
N VAL A 86 -2.94 -0.05 -7.33
CA VAL A 86 -3.99 -0.94 -6.86
C VAL A 86 -4.85 -1.36 -8.05
N HIS A 87 -4.87 -2.66 -8.33
CA HIS A 87 -5.55 -3.22 -9.50
C HIS A 87 -6.32 -4.51 -9.17
N PRO A 88 -7.35 -4.87 -9.96
CA PRO A 88 -8.02 -6.16 -9.81
C PRO A 88 -7.10 -7.37 -10.00
N ASN A 89 -6.12 -7.28 -10.90
CA ASN A 89 -5.13 -8.32 -11.18
C ASN A 89 -3.77 -7.70 -11.58
N SER A 90 -2.72 -8.52 -11.62
CA SER A 90 -1.34 -8.14 -12.00
C SER A 90 -1.04 -8.34 -13.49
N VAL A 91 -2.05 -8.55 -14.33
CA VAL A 91 -1.86 -8.86 -15.75
C VAL A 91 -1.67 -7.55 -16.55
N ALA A 92 -0.53 -7.44 -17.23
CA ALA A 92 -0.23 -6.35 -18.14
C ALA A 92 -0.13 -6.87 -19.59
N THR A 93 -0.53 -6.03 -20.55
CA THR A 93 -0.22 -6.28 -21.96
C THR A 93 1.26 -6.01 -22.23
N ARG A 94 1.89 -6.79 -23.13
CA ARG A 94 3.32 -6.66 -23.49
C ARG A 94 3.73 -5.24 -23.92
N ALA A 95 2.82 -4.44 -24.47
CA ALA A 95 3.02 -3.04 -24.85
C ALA A 95 2.98 -2.03 -23.68
N SER A 96 2.67 -2.48 -22.46
CA SER A 96 2.31 -1.64 -21.31
C SER A 96 2.87 -2.15 -19.98
N VAL A 97 3.91 -2.99 -20.01
CA VAL A 97 4.55 -3.47 -18.77
C VAL A 97 5.18 -2.27 -18.06
N PRO A 98 4.72 -1.91 -16.86
CA PRO A 98 5.25 -0.75 -16.17
C PRO A 98 6.58 -1.13 -15.52
N ILE A 99 7.68 -0.51 -15.95
CA ILE A 99 8.99 -0.76 -15.35
C ILE A 99 9.04 -0.14 -13.96
N GLY A 100 9.35 -0.96 -12.95
CA GLY A 100 9.55 -0.51 -11.57
C GLY A 100 8.27 0.00 -10.89
N VAL A 101 7.10 -0.50 -11.29
CA VAL A 101 5.83 -0.33 -10.56
C VAL A 101 5.39 -1.70 -10.06
N LYS A 102 4.97 -1.76 -8.80
CA LYS A 102 4.37 -2.95 -8.22
C LYS A 102 2.85 -2.89 -8.28
N ALA A 103 2.21 -4.04 -8.46
CA ALA A 103 0.78 -4.19 -8.30
C ALA A 103 0.44 -4.56 -6.86
N LEU A 104 -0.52 -3.85 -6.27
CA LEU A 104 -1.27 -4.34 -5.11
C LEU A 104 -2.61 -4.86 -5.65
N THR A 105 -2.69 -6.18 -5.83
CA THR A 105 -3.93 -6.77 -6.35
C THR A 105 -5.04 -6.71 -5.30
N LEU A 106 -6.32 -6.70 -5.71
CA LEU A 106 -7.43 -6.76 -4.74
C LEU A 106 -7.37 -8.02 -3.86
N ALA A 107 -6.89 -9.15 -4.40
CA ALA A 107 -6.65 -10.35 -3.62
C ALA A 107 -5.55 -10.18 -2.56
N LYS A 108 -4.44 -9.50 -2.91
CA LYS A 108 -3.38 -9.19 -1.95
C LYS A 108 -3.80 -8.14 -0.93
N LEU A 109 -4.59 -7.14 -1.32
CA LEU A 109 -5.19 -6.18 -0.39
C LEU A 109 -6.12 -6.88 0.60
N GLN A 110 -6.94 -7.83 0.14
CA GLN A 110 -7.77 -8.65 1.02
C GLN A 110 -6.91 -9.46 2.00
N ALA A 111 -5.79 -10.03 1.54
CA ALA A 111 -4.86 -10.74 2.43
C ALA A 111 -4.24 -9.81 3.51
N ILE A 112 -3.91 -8.56 3.18
CA ILE A 112 -3.47 -7.57 4.19
C ILE A 112 -4.57 -7.37 5.24
N VAL A 113 -5.82 -7.19 4.80
CA VAL A 113 -6.98 -6.98 5.68
C VAL A 113 -7.19 -8.20 6.59
N ASP A 114 -7.05 -9.41 6.07
CA ASP A 114 -7.25 -10.64 6.85
C ASP A 114 -6.14 -10.85 7.87
N ASP A 115 -4.87 -10.63 7.49
CA ASP A 115 -3.72 -10.74 8.40
C ASP A 115 -3.76 -9.64 9.48
N ALA A 116 -4.19 -8.42 9.12
CA ALA A 116 -4.40 -7.34 10.08
C ALA A 116 -5.53 -7.68 11.06
N ARG A 117 -6.65 -8.22 10.57
CA ARG A 117 -7.77 -8.64 11.41
C ARG A 117 -7.36 -9.74 12.37
N GLN A 118 -6.60 -10.75 11.90
CA GLN A 118 -6.12 -11.83 12.75
C GLN A 118 -5.26 -11.30 13.91
N LEU A 119 -4.35 -10.36 13.60
CA LEU A 119 -3.50 -9.74 14.61
C LEU A 119 -4.34 -8.94 15.63
N LEU A 120 -5.25 -8.09 15.15
CA LEU A 120 -6.12 -7.28 16.02
C LEU A 120 -7.04 -8.15 16.88
N THR A 121 -7.63 -9.21 16.33
CA THR A 121 -8.44 -10.16 17.10
C THR A 121 -7.61 -10.83 18.20
N ALA A 122 -6.39 -11.28 17.89
CA ALA A 122 -5.52 -11.87 18.90
C ALA A 122 -5.14 -10.89 20.02
N LEU A 123 -5.01 -9.60 19.72
CA LEU A 123 -4.80 -8.56 20.73
C LEU A 123 -6.06 -8.29 21.55
N CYS A 124 -7.22 -8.15 20.92
CA CYS A 124 -8.48 -7.89 21.61
C CYS A 124 -8.91 -9.04 22.53
N ASP A 125 -8.67 -10.28 22.11
CA ASP A 125 -9.01 -11.47 22.90
C ASP A 125 -7.98 -11.75 24.00
N SER A 126 -6.82 -11.08 23.95
CA SER A 126 -5.78 -11.26 24.95
C SER A 126 -6.24 -10.75 26.32
N GLN A 127 -5.95 -11.52 27.37
CA GLN A 127 -6.23 -11.15 28.76
C GLN A 127 -5.02 -10.47 29.41
N VAL A 128 -4.10 -9.93 28.61
CA VAL A 128 -2.88 -9.27 29.10
C VAL A 128 -3.19 -7.85 29.53
N SER A 129 -2.41 -7.31 30.46
CA SER A 129 -2.55 -5.91 30.86
C SER A 129 -2.12 -4.95 29.75
N GLU A 130 -2.56 -3.69 29.81
CA GLU A 130 -2.14 -2.64 28.87
C GLU A 130 -0.61 -2.52 28.76
N ARG A 131 0.10 -2.72 29.88
CA ARG A 131 1.57 -2.69 29.93
C ARG A 131 2.22 -3.84 29.15
N GLU A 132 1.55 -4.99 29.08
CA GLU A 132 2.03 -6.18 28.38
C GLU A 132 1.58 -6.21 26.91
N LEU A 133 0.57 -5.40 26.55
CA LEU A 133 -0.02 -5.35 25.21
C LEU A 133 1.01 -4.92 24.15
N VAL A 134 1.93 -4.01 24.49
CA VAL A 134 3.03 -3.60 23.60
C VAL A 134 3.92 -4.81 23.28
N GLY A 135 4.35 -5.54 24.31
CA GLY A 135 5.19 -6.72 24.13
C GLY A 135 4.48 -7.87 23.41
N LEU A 136 3.17 -8.01 23.58
CA LEU A 136 2.38 -8.97 22.81
C LEU A 136 2.28 -8.55 21.33
N THR A 137 1.99 -7.27 21.07
CA THR A 137 1.94 -6.69 19.73
C THR A 137 3.26 -6.91 18.99
N ASP A 138 4.40 -6.65 19.63
CA ASP A 138 5.72 -6.87 19.04
C ASP A 138 5.94 -8.34 18.66
N ARG A 139 5.56 -9.28 19.53
CA ARG A 139 5.66 -10.71 19.25
C ARG A 139 4.78 -11.13 18.08
N LEU A 140 3.54 -10.67 18.03
CA LEU A 140 2.61 -10.99 16.94
C LEU A 140 3.09 -10.38 15.62
N LEU A 141 3.52 -9.12 15.62
CA LEU A 141 4.08 -8.45 14.45
C LEU A 141 5.36 -9.13 13.95
N ALA A 142 6.22 -9.64 14.84
CA ALA A 142 7.44 -10.34 14.44
C ALA A 142 7.18 -11.54 13.52
N HIS A 143 6.00 -12.17 13.61
CA HIS A 143 5.59 -13.29 12.77
C HIS A 143 4.58 -12.92 11.68
N SER A 144 3.99 -11.73 11.73
CA SER A 144 3.02 -11.27 10.74
C SER A 144 3.67 -10.69 9.48
N ASN A 145 3.01 -10.87 8.34
CA ASN A 145 3.40 -10.26 7.07
C ASN A 145 3.04 -8.78 6.99
N VAL A 146 2.12 -8.28 7.83
CA VAL A 146 1.75 -6.85 7.85
C VAL A 146 2.82 -5.96 8.51
N ARG A 147 3.88 -6.54 9.07
CA ARG A 147 5.02 -5.75 9.58
C ARG A 147 5.65 -4.96 8.43
N TRP A 148 5.98 -3.70 8.70
CA TRP A 148 6.39 -2.73 7.69
C TRP A 148 7.53 -3.19 6.75
N ASP A 149 8.49 -3.97 7.25
CA ASP A 149 9.64 -4.46 6.49
C ASP A 149 9.33 -5.70 5.64
N LYS A 150 8.25 -6.43 5.96
CA LYS A 150 7.80 -7.62 5.25
C LYS A 150 6.70 -7.32 4.24
N LEU A 151 5.85 -6.33 4.55
CA LEU A 151 4.65 -6.01 3.79
C LEU A 151 4.93 -5.80 2.30
N PRO A 152 5.93 -5.00 1.87
CA PRO A 152 6.21 -4.83 0.45
C PRO A 152 6.49 -6.16 -0.27
N ALA A 153 7.30 -7.04 0.32
CA ALA A 153 7.65 -8.32 -0.27
C ALA A 153 6.50 -9.34 -0.23
N ALA A 154 5.64 -9.29 0.79
CA ALA A 154 4.55 -10.25 0.98
C ALA A 154 3.34 -9.97 0.06
N TYR A 155 3.03 -8.69 -0.18
CA TYR A 155 1.78 -8.31 -0.83
C TYR A 155 1.91 -7.57 -2.15
N LEU A 156 3.07 -6.96 -2.43
CA LEU A 156 3.29 -6.31 -3.71
C LEU A 156 3.88 -7.31 -4.71
N VAL A 157 3.29 -7.36 -5.89
CA VAL A 157 3.73 -8.27 -6.96
C VAL A 157 4.18 -7.48 -8.18
N ASP A 158 5.05 -8.07 -8.99
CA ASP A 158 5.37 -7.49 -10.29
C ASP A 158 4.20 -7.68 -11.27
N PHE A 159 4.09 -6.77 -12.25
CA PHE A 159 3.17 -6.98 -13.35
C PHE A 159 3.71 -8.06 -14.29
N GLU A 160 2.87 -9.03 -14.61
CA GLU A 160 3.21 -10.12 -15.52
C GLU A 160 2.71 -9.81 -16.93
N VAL A 161 3.52 -10.16 -17.93
CA VAL A 161 3.10 -10.11 -19.34
C VAL A 161 2.20 -11.31 -19.60
N ALA A 162 0.96 -11.04 -20.04
CA ALA A 162 0.09 -12.06 -20.62
C ALA A 162 0.66 -12.66 -21.90
#